data_AF-A0A523XFW1-F1
#
_entry.id   AF-A0A523XFW1-F1
#
_cell.length_a   1.000
_cell.length_b   1.000
_cell.length_c   1.000
_cell.angle_alpha   90.00
_cell.angle_beta   90.00
_cell.angle_gamma   90.00
#
_symmetry.space_group_name_H-M   'P 1'
#
loop_
_entity.id
_entity.type
_entity.pdbx_description
1 polymer ?
#
loop_
_entity_poly.entity_id
_entity_poly.type
_entity_poly.pdbx_seq_one_letter_code
_entity_poly.pdbx_strand_id
1 'polypeptide(L)'
;MWKDRLLQRIFIGLIVITVLANLLFGLAIHYYPGGNFIDPLDEGFDFLYGAMSDLGRITAYNGESNTISRILYTTALDLLAIFVLIYYSIMWTFFQKKKITKWLSLSGTVLGVVQGILYIVFAYSPADTASSRHVMFIYTAPAFLFGAILAYTIVFFIDKEFPRINAYSFLAMIIISVLFTIAVAIGAIRKDLV
;
A
#
# COMPACT_ATOMS: atom_id res chain seq x y z
N MET A 1 29.35 -9.97 0.38
CA MET A 1 29.78 -8.84 1.23
C MET A 1 28.98 -7.56 1.04
N TRP A 2 28.97 -6.88 -0.13
CA TRP A 2 28.19 -5.63 -0.28
C TRP A 2 26.68 -5.88 -0.40
N LYS A 3 26.28 -6.92 -1.16
CA LYS A 3 24.89 -7.34 -1.36
C LYS A 3 24.19 -7.69 -0.04
N ASP A 4 24.89 -8.38 0.86
CA ASP A 4 24.35 -8.80 2.16
C ASP A 4 24.09 -7.59 3.07
N ARG A 5 25.03 -6.64 3.13
CA ARG A 5 24.86 -5.38 3.87
C ARG A 5 23.72 -4.54 3.30
N LEU A 6 23.57 -4.52 1.97
CA LEU A 6 22.48 -3.80 1.32
C LEU A 6 21.12 -4.42 1.65
N LEU A 7 20.98 -5.74 1.55
CA LEU A 7 19.77 -6.46 1.96
C LEU A 7 19.43 -6.18 3.42
N GLN A 8 20.41 -6.28 4.32
CA GLN A 8 20.21 -5.99 5.74
C GLN A 8 19.67 -4.57 5.97
N ARG A 9 20.24 -3.56 5.28
CA ARG A 9 19.77 -2.17 5.37
C ARG A 9 18.36 -2.01 4.83
N ILE A 10 18.01 -2.69 3.74
CA ILE A 10 16.65 -2.70 3.18
C ILE A 10 15.66 -3.29 4.18
N PHE A 11 15.99 -4.41 4.82
CA PHE A 11 15.11 -5.04 5.82
C PHE A 11 14.95 -4.18 7.08
N ILE A 12 16.02 -3.55 7.57
CA ILE A 12 15.93 -2.59 8.68
C ILE A 12 15.05 -1.41 8.27
N GLY A 13 15.26 -0.86 7.06
CA GLY A 13 14.44 0.19 6.50
C GLY A 13 12.96 -0.18 6.43
N LEU A 14 12.64 -1.40 5.97
CA LEU A 14 11.27 -1.92 5.92
C LEU A 14 10.62 -1.87 7.31
N ILE A 15 11.31 -2.38 8.33
CA ILE A 15 10.79 -2.41 9.71
C ILE A 15 10.56 -0.99 10.21
N VAL A 16 11.56 -0.12 10.12
CA VAL A 16 11.50 1.26 10.63
C VAL A 16 10.38 2.04 9.95
N ILE A 17 10.31 1.99 8.62
CA ILE A 17 9.31 2.73 7.84
C ILE A 17 7.90 2.20 8.10
N THR A 18 7.74 0.88 8.21
CA THR A 18 6.44 0.29 8.54
C THR A 18 5.97 0.71 9.92
N VAL A 19 6.85 0.67 10.94
CA VAL A 19 6.50 1.13 12.29
C VAL A 19 6.13 2.61 12.28
N LEU A 20 6.94 3.45 11.65
CA LEU A 20 6.67 4.89 11.55
C LEU A 20 5.35 5.19 10.84
N ALA A 21 5.08 4.54 9.71
CA ALA A 21 3.82 4.71 8.98
C ALA A 21 2.60 4.29 9.80
N ASN A 22 2.68 3.18 10.55
CA ASN A 22 1.60 2.75 11.44
C ASN A 22 1.36 3.73 12.59
N LEU A 23 2.42 4.31 13.16
CA LEU A 23 2.27 5.37 14.16
C LEU A 23 1.57 6.61 13.57
N LEU A 24 1.94 7.01 12.36
CA LEU A 24 1.30 8.12 11.66
C LEU A 24 -0.17 7.82 11.32
N PHE A 25 -0.50 6.60 10.90
CA PHE A 25 -1.90 6.20 10.71
C PHE A 25 -2.69 6.22 12.02
N GLY A 26 -2.11 5.74 13.12
CA GLY A 26 -2.74 5.82 14.45
C GLY A 26 -3.00 7.26 14.88
N LEU A 27 -2.06 8.17 14.64
CA LEU A 27 -2.27 9.60 14.88
C LEU A 27 -3.32 10.18 13.93
N ALA A 28 -3.35 9.78 12.65
CA ALA A 28 -4.36 10.23 11.70
C ALA A 28 -5.77 9.84 12.15
N ILE A 29 -5.94 8.59 12.62
CA ILE A 29 -7.18 8.09 13.22
C ILE A 29 -7.56 8.93 14.44
N HIS A 30 -6.60 9.19 15.34
CA HIS A 30 -6.86 9.98 16.56
C HIS A 30 -7.32 11.41 16.26
N TYR A 31 -6.76 12.05 15.22
CA TYR A 31 -7.12 13.41 14.81
C TYR A 31 -8.23 13.48 13.76
N TYR A 32 -8.86 12.37 13.41
CA TYR A 32 -9.98 12.38 12.47
C TYR A 32 -11.22 13.00 13.15
N PRO A 33 -11.84 14.07 12.59
CA PRO A 33 -12.92 14.79 13.26
C PRO A 33 -14.17 13.95 13.50
N GLY A 34 -14.61 13.17 12.49
CA GLY A 34 -15.81 12.39 12.63
C GLY A 34 -16.58 12.10 11.35
N GLY A 35 -17.57 11.26 11.55
CA GLY A 35 -18.55 10.84 10.58
C GLY A 35 -18.04 9.72 9.68
N ASN A 36 -18.98 8.98 9.13
CA ASN A 36 -18.74 7.99 8.09
C ASN A 36 -19.84 8.10 7.02
N PHE A 37 -19.81 7.20 6.03
CA PHE A 37 -20.80 7.25 4.94
C PHE A 37 -22.23 6.88 5.37
N ILE A 38 -22.39 6.22 6.53
CA ILE A 38 -23.68 5.81 7.11
C ILE A 38 -24.21 6.91 8.04
N ASP A 39 -23.37 7.35 8.98
CA ASP A 39 -23.71 8.40 9.94
C ASP A 39 -22.67 9.52 9.88
N PRO A 40 -22.99 10.66 9.23
CA PRO A 40 -22.11 11.81 9.19
C PRO A 40 -21.90 12.49 10.54
N LEU A 41 -22.77 12.24 11.53
CA LEU A 41 -22.71 12.89 12.85
C LEU A 41 -21.90 12.08 13.88
N ASP A 42 -21.43 10.90 13.52
CA ASP A 42 -20.62 10.07 14.41
C ASP A 42 -19.31 10.78 14.79
N GLU A 43 -18.81 10.55 16.00
CA GLU A 43 -17.61 11.22 16.49
C GLU A 43 -16.36 10.36 16.22
N GLY A 44 -15.32 10.97 15.65
CA GLY A 44 -14.05 10.29 15.39
C GLY A 44 -14.11 9.22 14.29
N PHE A 45 -13.11 8.33 14.27
CA PHE A 45 -12.99 7.29 13.25
C PHE A 45 -13.72 6.02 13.64
N ASP A 46 -14.65 5.59 12.78
CA ASP A 46 -15.35 4.32 12.92
C ASP A 46 -14.54 3.16 12.30
N PHE A 47 -14.16 2.17 13.10
CA PHE A 47 -13.40 1.00 12.62
C PHE A 47 -14.21 -0.04 11.85
N LEU A 48 -15.54 -0.04 12.00
CA LEU A 48 -16.44 -0.98 11.33
C LEU A 48 -16.96 -0.43 10.01
N TYR A 49 -17.27 0.87 9.99
CA TYR A 49 -17.92 1.53 8.84
C TYR A 49 -17.06 2.60 8.18
N GLY A 50 -15.99 3.07 8.82
CA GLY A 50 -15.05 4.03 8.24
C GLY A 50 -14.06 3.38 7.29
N ALA A 51 -13.84 4.00 6.12
CA ALA A 51 -12.76 3.59 5.24
C ALA A 51 -11.46 4.26 5.69
N MET A 52 -10.35 3.51 5.68
CA MET A 52 -9.02 4.09 5.97
C MET A 52 -8.68 5.29 5.07
N SER A 53 -9.22 5.35 3.85
CA SER A 53 -9.05 6.50 2.94
C SER A 53 -9.80 7.75 3.38
N ASP A 54 -10.76 7.66 4.30
CA ASP A 54 -11.49 8.82 4.81
C ASP A 54 -10.58 9.75 5.62
N LEU A 55 -9.53 9.19 6.24
CA LEU A 55 -8.46 9.94 6.90
C LEU A 55 -7.77 10.92 5.93
N GLY A 56 -7.78 10.64 4.63
CA GLY A 56 -7.19 11.48 3.59
C GLY A 56 -8.09 12.56 3.00
N ARG A 57 -9.36 12.66 3.43
CA ARG A 57 -10.31 13.68 2.91
C ARG A 57 -9.88 15.10 3.27
N ILE A 58 -10.30 16.09 2.49
CA ILE A 58 -10.11 17.51 2.84
C ILE A 58 -11.10 17.91 3.94
N THR A 59 -12.36 17.52 3.77
CA THR A 59 -13.45 17.71 4.72
C THR A 59 -13.96 16.35 5.17
N ALA A 60 -14.04 16.16 6.49
CA ALA A 60 -14.57 14.94 7.10
C ALA A 60 -16.09 14.82 6.81
N TYR A 61 -16.69 13.66 7.10
CA TYR A 61 -18.12 13.46 6.82
C TYR A 61 -19.00 14.38 7.67
N ASN A 62 -18.58 14.70 8.89
CA ASN A 62 -19.25 15.64 9.77
C ASN A 62 -19.15 17.12 9.33
N GLY A 63 -18.46 17.41 8.21
CA GLY A 63 -18.31 18.76 7.66
C GLY A 63 -17.11 19.55 8.20
N GLU A 64 -16.37 19.00 9.17
CA GLU A 64 -15.20 19.66 9.74
C GLU A 64 -13.94 19.55 8.85
N SER A 65 -12.99 20.47 9.08
CA SER A 65 -11.68 20.43 8.43
C SER A 65 -10.89 19.20 8.89
N ASN A 66 -10.45 18.38 7.94
CA ASN A 66 -9.70 17.16 8.22
C ASN A 66 -8.18 17.34 8.00
N THR A 67 -7.67 18.56 8.19
CA THR A 67 -6.30 18.93 7.75
C THR A 67 -5.20 18.12 8.46
N ILE A 68 -5.31 17.94 9.78
CA ILE A 68 -4.29 17.24 10.57
C ILE A 68 -4.25 15.75 10.21
N SER A 69 -5.41 15.08 10.26
CA SER A 69 -5.53 13.67 9.88
C SER A 69 -5.03 13.43 8.46
N ARG A 70 -5.43 14.30 7.51
CA ARG A 70 -5.00 14.21 6.11
C ARG A 70 -3.49 14.28 5.97
N ILE A 71 -2.81 15.26 6.57
CA ILE A 71 -1.35 15.39 6.47
C ILE A 71 -0.66 14.14 7.02
N LEU A 72 -1.12 13.61 8.16
CA LEU A 72 -0.57 12.41 8.78
C LEU A 72 -0.77 11.17 7.89
N TYR A 73 -1.99 10.99 7.35
CA TYR A 73 -2.35 9.91 6.43
C TYR A 73 -1.52 9.96 5.14
N THR A 74 -1.42 11.13 4.50
CA THR A 74 -0.65 11.28 3.25
C THR A 74 0.82 11.01 3.48
N THR A 75 1.37 11.51 4.60
CA THR A 75 2.78 11.28 4.97
C THR A 75 3.04 9.79 5.21
N ALA A 76 2.14 9.10 5.89
CA ALA A 76 2.25 7.65 6.12
C ALA A 76 2.25 6.87 4.80
N LEU A 77 1.33 7.20 3.88
CA LEU A 77 1.26 6.58 2.57
C LEU A 77 2.50 6.86 1.72
N ASP A 78 2.97 8.11 1.66
CA ASP A 78 4.16 8.47 0.89
C ASP A 78 5.40 7.74 1.40
N LEU A 79 5.59 7.64 2.72
CA LEU A 79 6.69 6.88 3.31
C LEU A 79 6.69 5.42 2.85
N LEU A 80 5.52 4.76 2.90
CA LEU A 80 5.38 3.38 2.42
C LEU A 80 5.62 3.28 0.91
N ALA A 81 5.03 4.19 0.12
CA ALA A 81 5.11 4.16 -1.34
C ALA A 81 6.53 4.40 -1.85
N ILE A 82 7.25 5.38 -1.27
CA ILE A 82 8.65 5.68 -1.58
C ILE A 82 9.53 4.48 -1.19
N PHE A 83 9.30 3.87 -0.03
CA PHE A 83 10.06 2.69 0.37
C PHE A 83 9.87 1.53 -0.62
N VAL A 84 8.62 1.25 -1.01
CA VAL A 84 8.31 0.19 -1.98
C VAL A 84 8.96 0.47 -3.34
N LEU A 85 8.94 1.73 -3.80
CA LEU A 85 9.63 2.15 -5.01
C LEU A 85 11.13 1.86 -4.93
N ILE A 86 11.79 2.24 -3.83
CA ILE A 86 13.23 1.99 -3.61
C ILE A 86 13.51 0.48 -3.55
N TYR A 87 12.69 -0.26 -2.80
CA TYR A 87 12.79 -1.72 -2.64
C TYR A 87 12.81 -2.41 -4.01
N TYR A 88 11.78 -2.19 -4.82
CA TYR A 88 11.68 -2.85 -6.12
C TYR A 88 12.76 -2.40 -7.10
N SER A 89 13.18 -1.13 -7.04
CA SER A 89 14.28 -0.60 -7.87
C SER A 89 15.61 -1.32 -7.61
N ILE A 90 15.83 -1.79 -6.38
CA ILE A 90 17.06 -2.49 -6.00
C ILE A 90 16.93 -4.02 -6.17
N MET A 91 15.75 -4.59 -5.92
CA MET A 91 15.58 -6.04 -5.79
C MET A 91 15.94 -6.87 -7.04
N TRP A 92 15.69 -6.38 -8.25
CA TRP A 92 16.06 -7.13 -9.46
C TRP A 92 17.58 -7.38 -9.59
N THR A 93 18.43 -6.52 -9.00
CA THR A 93 19.91 -6.64 -9.08
C THR A 93 20.46 -7.90 -8.41
N PHE A 94 19.65 -8.58 -7.60
CA PHE A 94 20.00 -9.86 -6.98
C PHE A 94 19.81 -11.05 -7.91
N PHE A 95 18.94 -10.95 -8.92
CA PHE A 95 18.50 -12.08 -9.74
C PHE A 95 19.09 -12.10 -11.15
N GLN A 96 20.40 -11.82 -11.27
CA GLN A 96 21.07 -11.65 -12.57
C GLN A 96 21.67 -12.94 -13.15
N LYS A 97 21.65 -14.05 -12.40
CA LYS A 97 22.37 -15.29 -12.75
C LYS A 97 21.66 -16.14 -13.81
N LYS A 98 20.34 -16.32 -13.71
CA LYS A 98 19.55 -17.12 -14.65
C LYS A 98 18.72 -16.19 -15.54
N LYS A 99 18.62 -16.50 -16.83
CA LYS A 99 17.83 -15.69 -17.79
C LYS A 99 16.37 -15.53 -17.34
N ILE A 100 15.75 -16.62 -16.88
CA ILE A 100 14.36 -16.63 -16.39
C ILE A 100 14.16 -15.71 -15.18
N THR A 101 15.02 -15.79 -14.17
CA THR A 101 14.90 -14.97 -12.95
C THR A 101 15.23 -13.50 -13.22
N LYS A 102 16.16 -13.23 -14.14
CA LYS A 102 16.49 -11.87 -14.58
C LYS A 102 15.30 -11.16 -15.21
N TRP A 103 14.66 -11.77 -16.21
CA TRP A 103 13.54 -11.13 -16.90
C TRP A 103 12.30 -11.02 -16.01
N LEU A 104 12.02 -12.05 -15.21
CA LEU A 104 10.87 -12.05 -14.31
C LEU A 104 11.03 -11.06 -13.15
N SER A 105 12.23 -10.93 -12.59
CA SER A 105 12.51 -9.90 -11.57
C SER A 105 12.47 -8.50 -12.16
N LEU A 106 12.93 -8.29 -13.41
CA LEU A 106 12.81 -7.01 -14.09
C LEU A 106 11.34 -6.62 -14.32
N SER A 107 10.49 -7.54 -14.79
CA SER A 107 9.06 -7.27 -14.92
C SER A 107 8.42 -6.96 -13.56
N GLY A 108 8.78 -7.72 -12.52
CA GLY A 108 8.33 -7.45 -11.16
C GLY A 108 8.75 -6.07 -10.66
N THR A 109 9.99 -5.64 -10.93
CA THR A 109 10.48 -4.30 -10.60
C THR A 109 9.68 -3.22 -11.30
N VAL A 110 9.44 -3.34 -12.62
CA VAL A 110 8.70 -2.33 -13.37
C VAL A 110 7.30 -2.16 -12.79
N LEU A 111 6.60 -3.27 -12.52
CA LEU A 111 5.27 -3.26 -11.91
C LEU A 111 5.29 -2.63 -10.51
N GLY A 112 6.27 -3.00 -9.69
CA GLY A 112 6.41 -2.48 -8.32
C GLY A 112 6.77 -0.99 -8.27
N VAL A 113 7.61 -0.51 -9.19
CA VAL A 113 7.94 0.92 -9.32
C VAL A 113 6.72 1.72 -9.76
N VAL A 114 5.99 1.24 -10.78
CA VAL A 114 4.74 1.88 -11.21
C VAL A 114 3.73 1.92 -10.06
N GLN A 115 3.58 0.83 -9.31
CA GLN A 115 2.73 0.79 -8.14
C GLN A 115 3.12 1.84 -7.08
N GLY A 116 4.41 1.97 -6.74
CA GLY A 116 4.88 2.98 -5.80
C GLY A 116 4.51 4.40 -6.25
N ILE A 117 4.70 4.71 -7.54
CA ILE A 117 4.30 6.01 -8.12
C ILE A 117 2.78 6.21 -8.01
N LEU A 118 1.97 5.20 -8.35
CA LEU A 118 0.51 5.28 -8.26
C LEU A 118 0.04 5.53 -6.82
N TYR A 119 0.67 4.94 -5.80
CA TYR A 119 0.31 5.19 -4.41
C TYR A 119 0.68 6.58 -3.91
N ILE A 120 1.78 7.17 -4.39
CA ILE A 120 2.08 8.59 -4.12
C ILE A 120 0.96 9.46 -4.69
N VAL A 121 0.56 9.26 -5.95
CA VAL A 121 -0.54 10.04 -6.55
C VAL A 121 -1.88 9.77 -5.84
N PHE A 122 -2.12 8.54 -5.38
CA PHE A 122 -3.30 8.18 -4.60
C PHE A 122 -3.40 8.94 -3.28
N ALA A 123 -2.29 9.11 -2.55
CA ALA A 123 -2.25 9.84 -1.29
C ALA A 123 -2.80 11.28 -1.46
N TYR A 124 -2.54 11.90 -2.60
CA TYR A 124 -3.00 13.26 -2.91
C TYR A 124 -4.33 13.32 -3.68
N SER A 125 -5.06 12.20 -3.78
CA SER A 125 -6.35 12.11 -4.46
C SER A 125 -7.47 11.91 -3.43
N PRO A 126 -7.87 12.93 -2.66
CA PRO A 126 -8.84 12.79 -1.58
C PRO A 126 -10.24 12.43 -2.10
N ALA A 127 -10.97 11.59 -1.36
CA ALA A 127 -12.21 10.96 -1.83
C ALA A 127 -13.38 11.95 -2.00
N ASP A 128 -13.37 13.07 -1.28
CA ASP A 128 -14.41 14.10 -1.27
C ASP A 128 -14.34 15.06 -2.47
N THR A 129 -13.14 15.44 -2.89
CA THR A 129 -12.93 16.44 -3.96
C THR A 129 -12.39 15.85 -5.26
N ALA A 130 -11.82 14.63 -5.22
CA ALA A 130 -11.25 13.95 -6.38
C ALA A 130 -11.76 12.50 -6.53
N SER A 131 -13.03 12.25 -6.20
CA SER A 131 -13.63 10.91 -6.11
C SER A 131 -13.35 9.98 -7.30
N SER A 132 -13.52 10.44 -8.54
CA SER A 132 -13.23 9.62 -9.74
C SER A 132 -11.76 9.16 -9.81
N ARG A 133 -10.81 10.08 -9.55
CA ARG A 133 -9.38 9.73 -9.48
C ARG A 133 -9.08 8.81 -8.31
N HIS A 134 -9.70 9.08 -7.15
CA HIS A 134 -9.56 8.27 -5.95
C HIS A 134 -9.94 6.80 -6.22
N VAL A 135 -11.13 6.58 -6.80
CA VAL A 135 -11.63 5.25 -7.15
C VAL A 135 -10.75 4.55 -8.19
N MET A 136 -10.28 5.28 -9.21
CA MET A 136 -9.34 4.73 -10.19
C MET A 136 -8.08 4.17 -9.52
N PHE A 137 -7.51 4.89 -8.55
CA PHE A 137 -6.29 4.45 -7.86
C PHE A 137 -6.52 3.31 -6.85
N ILE A 138 -7.71 3.22 -6.23
CA ILE A 138 -8.10 2.08 -5.39
C ILE A 138 -7.99 0.75 -6.13
N TYR A 139 -8.31 0.73 -7.43
CA TYR A 139 -8.24 -0.51 -8.23
C TYR A 139 -6.90 -0.69 -8.94
N THR A 140 -6.34 0.38 -9.49
CA THR A 140 -5.13 0.28 -10.33
C THR A 140 -3.88 0.01 -9.49
N ALA A 141 -3.64 0.72 -8.39
CA ALA A 141 -2.41 0.57 -7.62
C ALA A 141 -2.24 -0.84 -7.02
N PRO A 142 -3.28 -1.47 -6.43
CA PRO A 142 -3.19 -2.86 -5.97
C PRO A 142 -3.00 -3.88 -7.10
N ALA A 143 -3.54 -3.64 -8.29
CA ALA A 143 -3.34 -4.54 -9.43
C ALA A 143 -1.86 -4.61 -9.86
N PHE A 144 -1.18 -3.45 -9.91
CA PHE A 144 0.26 -3.41 -10.14
C PHE A 144 1.06 -4.06 -9.00
N LEU A 145 0.64 -3.87 -7.74
CA LEU A 145 1.23 -4.57 -6.60
C LEU A 145 1.16 -6.08 -6.78
N PHE A 146 -0.04 -6.59 -7.10
CA PHE A 146 -0.31 -8.01 -7.32
C PHE A 146 0.61 -8.60 -8.40
N GLY A 147 0.74 -7.91 -9.53
CA GLY A 147 1.64 -8.35 -10.60
C GLY A 147 3.11 -8.39 -10.15
N ALA A 148 3.56 -7.40 -9.37
CA ALA A 148 4.91 -7.35 -8.82
C ALA A 148 5.18 -8.50 -7.84
N ILE A 149 4.31 -8.71 -6.85
CA ILE A 149 4.46 -9.77 -5.86
C ILE A 149 4.35 -11.16 -6.48
N LEU A 150 3.52 -11.35 -7.51
CA LEU A 150 3.42 -12.61 -8.23
C LEU A 150 4.73 -12.95 -8.95
N ALA A 151 5.29 -11.98 -9.69
CA ALA A 151 6.56 -12.15 -10.37
C ALA A 151 7.69 -12.49 -9.39
N TYR A 152 7.80 -11.76 -8.27
CA TYR A 152 8.83 -12.02 -7.27
C TYR A 152 8.63 -13.31 -6.49
N THR A 153 7.39 -13.73 -6.22
CA THR A 153 7.09 -15.05 -5.64
C THR A 153 7.71 -16.16 -6.49
N ILE A 154 7.46 -16.13 -7.81
CA ILE A 154 8.00 -17.13 -8.74
C ILE A 154 9.53 -17.07 -8.78
N VAL A 155 10.12 -15.86 -8.79
CA VAL A 155 11.58 -15.69 -8.73
C VAL A 155 12.17 -16.34 -7.48
N PHE A 156 11.59 -16.10 -6.30
CA PHE A 156 12.06 -16.67 -5.03
C PHE A 156 11.91 -18.20 -4.95
N PHE A 157 10.96 -18.80 -5.67
CA PHE A 157 10.87 -20.27 -5.76
C PHE A 157 11.94 -20.88 -6.68
N ILE A 158 12.35 -20.16 -7.74
CA ILE A 158 13.38 -20.61 -8.69
C ILE A 158 14.80 -20.39 -8.16
N ASP A 159 15.01 -19.29 -7.44
CA ASP A 159 16.30 -18.89 -6.89
C ASP A 159 16.52 -19.51 -5.50
N LYS A 160 17.57 -20.31 -5.36
CA LYS A 160 17.88 -21.04 -4.12
C LYS A 160 18.83 -20.29 -3.19
N GLU A 161 19.32 -19.11 -3.60
CA GLU A 161 20.23 -18.30 -2.77
C GLU A 161 19.49 -17.58 -1.65
N PHE A 162 18.19 -17.35 -1.84
CA PHE A 162 17.34 -16.77 -0.82
C PHE A 162 16.63 -17.86 0.01
N PRO A 163 16.48 -17.67 1.33
CA PRO A 163 15.67 -18.54 2.16
C PRO A 163 14.22 -18.66 1.65
N ARG A 164 13.66 -19.88 1.69
CA ARG A 164 12.28 -20.14 1.26
C ARG A 164 11.22 -19.31 2.00
N ILE A 165 11.53 -18.84 3.20
CA ILE A 165 10.63 -17.95 3.95
C ILE A 165 10.28 -16.69 3.14
N ASN A 166 11.20 -16.17 2.31
CA ASN A 166 10.90 -15.01 1.46
C ASN A 166 9.81 -15.32 0.42
N ALA A 167 9.84 -16.51 -0.19
CA ALA A 167 8.79 -16.96 -1.10
C ALA A 167 7.44 -17.08 -0.38
N TYR A 168 7.43 -17.65 0.82
CA TYR A 168 6.22 -17.78 1.63
C TYR A 168 5.68 -16.43 2.12
N SER A 169 6.55 -15.47 2.45
CA SER A 169 6.15 -14.10 2.80
C SER A 169 5.44 -13.42 1.63
N PHE A 170 5.98 -13.54 0.41
CA PHE A 170 5.32 -12.99 -0.77
C PHE A 170 4.01 -13.70 -1.12
N LEU A 171 3.93 -15.02 -0.91
CA LEU A 171 2.69 -15.78 -1.06
C LEU A 171 1.62 -15.31 -0.06
N ALA A 172 2.00 -15.06 1.19
CA ALA A 172 1.10 -14.49 2.19
C ALA A 172 0.62 -13.09 1.78
N MET A 173 1.50 -12.25 1.23
CA MET A 173 1.12 -10.94 0.70
C MET A 173 0.13 -11.03 -0.48
N ILE A 174 0.25 -12.06 -1.35
CA ILE A 174 -0.73 -12.32 -2.41
C ILE A 174 -2.10 -12.61 -1.81
N ILE A 175 -2.16 -13.51 -0.82
CA ILE A 175 -3.42 -13.87 -0.16
C ILE A 175 -4.05 -12.63 0.49
N ILE A 176 -3.27 -11.86 1.24
CA ILE A 176 -3.74 -10.62 1.89
C ILE A 176 -4.23 -9.61 0.85
N SER A 177 -3.51 -9.43 -0.26
CA SER A 177 -3.91 -8.52 -1.34
C SER A 177 -5.24 -8.94 -1.96
N VAL A 178 -5.46 -10.23 -2.20
CA VAL A 178 -6.72 -10.76 -2.74
C VAL A 178 -7.86 -10.56 -1.75
N LEU A 179 -7.65 -10.90 -0.48
CA LEU A 179 -8.64 -10.69 0.58
C LEU A 179 -9.02 -9.20 0.71
N PHE A 180 -8.04 -8.31 0.63
CA PHE A 180 -8.26 -6.87 0.64
C PHE A 180 -9.10 -6.42 -0.56
N THR A 181 -8.79 -6.88 -1.77
CA THR A 181 -9.59 -6.56 -2.97
C THR A 181 -11.03 -7.06 -2.84
N ILE A 182 -11.25 -8.26 -2.29
CA ILE A 182 -12.59 -8.79 -2.02
C ILE A 182 -13.32 -7.91 -1.00
N ALA A 183 -12.66 -7.51 0.09
CA ALA A 183 -13.25 -6.64 1.09
C ALA A 183 -13.67 -5.27 0.51
N VAL A 184 -12.82 -4.67 -0.34
CA VAL A 184 -13.14 -3.42 -1.05
C VAL A 184 -14.34 -3.62 -2.00
N ALA A 185 -14.38 -4.72 -2.75
CA ALA A 185 -15.49 -5.01 -3.65
C ALA A 185 -16.82 -5.18 -2.90
N ILE A 186 -16.81 -5.88 -1.76
CA ILE A 186 -17.99 -6.01 -0.88
C ILE A 186 -18.42 -4.65 -0.35
N GLY A 187 -17.47 -3.83 0.12
CA GLY A 187 -17.74 -2.47 0.61
C GLY A 187 -18.37 -1.57 -0.47
N ALA A 188 -17.90 -1.67 -1.71
CA ALA A 188 -18.46 -0.93 -2.84
C ALA A 188 -19.92 -1.32 -3.09
N ILE A 189 -20.23 -2.62 -3.15
CA ILE A 189 -21.62 -3.11 -3.35
C ILE A 189 -22.53 -2.63 -2.22
N ARG A 190 -22.06 -2.66 -0.97
CA ARG A 190 -22.87 -2.25 0.18
C ARG A 190 -23.26 -0.77 0.11
N LYS A 191 -22.39 0.09 -0.42
CA LYS A 191 -22.65 1.52 -0.58
C LYS A 191 -23.78 1.81 -1.58
N ASP A 192 -24.02 0.92 -2.54
CA ASP A 192 -25.10 1.07 -3.53
C ASP A 192 -26.47 0.56 -3.01
N LEU A 193 -26.50 -0.08 -1.83
CA LEU A 193 -27.71 -0.68 -1.24
C LEU A 193 -28.36 0.18 -0.14
N VAL A 194 -27.70 1.27 0.28
CA VAL A 194 -28.14 2.20 1.35
C VAL A 194 -28.38 3.58 0.74
#